data_AF-A0A9D7EXY8-F1
#
_entry.id   AF-A0A9D7EXY8-F1
#
_cell.length_a   1.000
_cell.length_b   1.000
_cell.length_c   1.000
_cell.angle_alpha   90.00
_cell.angle_beta   90.00
_cell.angle_gamma   90.00
#
_symmetry.space_group_name_H-M   'P 1'
#
loop_
_entity.id
_entity.type
_entity.pdbx_description
1 polymer ?
#
loop_
_entity_poly.entity_id
_entity_poly.type
_entity_poly.pdbx_seq_one_letter_code
_entity_poly.pdbx_strand_id
1 'polypeptide(L)'
;MMIWKPSGMTWTGRGLMAGFLLLALTVFPPNRHGADACSPSSQGFKGYSFLTPVYLRRESSGFPVLLQFGDLYRHFVDSTAIRQKDDNIYEWMVRTCEAAIPEDIHRVVYKSSLENLELLRTSILSKNMPLPYELTGNSFARYLKRHHCIQTADYLVFAKRCEPHVLPSGAWEEKKRNVPAMEALIEEGIELFVAASSHNIRLRYAYQIVRLAHYAKVV
;
A
#
# COMPACT_ATOMS: atom_id res chain seq x y z
N MET A 1 48.27 -46.81 3.26
CA MET A 1 47.98 -47.82 4.30
C MET A 1 46.47 -47.98 4.40
N MET A 2 46.00 -49.21 4.19
CA MET A 2 44.68 -49.79 4.50
C MET A 2 43.41 -49.26 3.81
N ILE A 3 43.08 -50.01 2.76
CA ILE A 3 41.76 -50.44 2.26
C ILE A 3 40.86 -50.94 3.41
N TRP A 4 39.57 -50.59 3.41
CA TRP A 4 38.48 -51.56 3.65
C TRP A 4 37.13 -51.07 3.13
N LYS A 5 36.37 -52.00 2.54
CA LYS A 5 35.02 -51.90 1.96
C LYS A 5 34.18 -53.02 2.63
N PRO A 6 33.01 -53.38 2.09
CA PRO A 6 31.62 -53.06 2.43
C PRO A 6 30.93 -54.14 3.31
N SER A 7 29.62 -54.00 3.59
CA SER A 7 28.66 -55.12 3.48
C SER A 7 27.22 -54.68 3.79
N GLY A 8 26.28 -55.03 2.90
CA GLY A 8 24.85 -54.91 3.12
C GLY A 8 24.26 -56.06 3.94
N MET A 9 23.01 -55.90 4.37
CA MET A 9 22.16 -57.00 4.83
C MET A 9 20.69 -56.62 4.60
N THR A 10 20.03 -57.37 3.72
CA THR A 10 18.59 -57.39 3.47
C THR A 10 17.90 -58.23 4.54
N TRP A 11 16.68 -57.89 4.97
CA TRP A 11 15.72 -58.90 5.49
C TRP A 11 14.27 -58.50 5.19
N THR A 12 13.60 -59.40 4.48
CA THR A 12 12.16 -59.46 4.22
C THR A 12 11.41 -60.02 5.43
N GLY A 13 10.21 -59.52 5.74
CA GLY A 13 9.35 -60.12 6.75
C GLY A 13 7.92 -59.58 6.69
N ARG A 14 7.07 -60.23 5.89
CA ARG A 14 5.61 -60.09 5.93
C ARG A 14 5.07 -60.73 7.21
N GLY A 15 4.09 -60.09 7.83
CA GLY A 15 3.09 -60.81 8.66
C GLY A 15 2.59 -60.03 9.86
N LEU A 16 1.26 -59.87 9.91
CA LEU A 16 0.43 -59.52 11.07
C LEU A 16 0.46 -58.05 11.50
N MET A 17 -0.49 -57.26 10.96
CA MET A 17 -1.41 -56.47 11.77
C MET A 17 -2.61 -56.04 10.90
N ALA A 18 -3.38 -57.05 10.43
CA ALA A 18 -4.76 -56.83 10.01
C ALA A 18 -5.59 -56.59 11.28
N GLY A 19 -5.72 -55.33 11.70
CA GLY A 19 -6.42 -55.03 12.95
C GLY A 19 -6.64 -53.56 13.29
N PHE A 20 -6.37 -52.61 12.39
CA PHE A 20 -6.48 -51.17 12.70
C PHE A 20 -7.13 -50.33 11.59
N LEU A 21 -7.86 -50.96 10.67
CA LEU A 21 -8.50 -50.27 9.53
C LEU A 21 -10.03 -50.19 9.59
N LEU A 22 -10.64 -50.58 10.72
CA LEU A 22 -12.11 -50.58 10.89
C LEU A 22 -12.61 -49.73 12.08
N LEU A 23 -11.76 -48.91 12.69
CA LEU A 23 -12.10 -48.11 13.88
C LEU A 23 -11.77 -46.61 13.76
N ALA A 24 -11.69 -46.10 12.53
CA ALA A 24 -11.46 -44.67 12.25
C ALA A 24 -12.60 -44.01 11.45
N LEU A 25 -13.78 -44.65 11.37
CA LEU A 25 -14.92 -44.18 10.57
C LEU A 25 -16.19 -43.82 11.37
N THR A 26 -16.13 -43.75 12.71
CA THR A 26 -17.32 -43.46 13.53
C THR A 26 -17.17 -42.32 14.56
N VAL A 27 -16.09 -41.53 14.55
CA VAL A 27 -15.92 -40.43 15.54
C VAL A 27 -15.42 -39.13 14.91
N PHE A 28 -15.90 -38.77 13.72
CA PHE A 28 -15.89 -37.37 13.29
C PHE A 28 -17.20 -37.08 12.55
N PRO A 29 -18.23 -36.54 13.22
CA PRO A 29 -19.30 -35.87 12.48
C PRO A 29 -18.65 -34.76 11.64
N PRO A 30 -19.05 -34.56 10.38
CA PRO A 30 -18.57 -33.42 9.62
C PRO A 30 -18.94 -32.17 10.42
N ASN A 31 -17.92 -31.42 10.84
CA ASN A 31 -18.06 -30.03 11.24
C ASN A 31 -18.81 -29.32 10.12
N ARG A 32 -20.14 -29.20 10.26
CA ARG A 32 -20.89 -28.18 9.56
C ARG A 32 -20.47 -26.90 10.24
N HIS A 33 -19.38 -26.34 9.72
CA HIS A 33 -18.96 -24.99 9.98
C HIS A 33 -20.21 -24.11 9.97
N GLY A 34 -20.59 -23.63 11.16
CA GLY A 34 -21.42 -22.44 11.25
C GLY A 34 -20.74 -21.42 10.35
N ALA A 35 -21.50 -20.90 9.39
CA ALA A 35 -21.02 -19.91 8.47
C ALA A 35 -20.43 -18.75 9.29
N ASP A 36 -19.10 -18.69 9.35
CA ASP A 36 -18.38 -17.51 9.78
C ASP A 36 -18.93 -16.35 8.95
N ALA A 37 -19.36 -15.31 9.63
CA ALA A 37 -20.09 -14.17 9.07
C ALA A 37 -19.29 -13.31 8.06
N CYS A 38 -18.15 -13.82 7.56
CA CYS A 38 -17.27 -13.15 6.62
C CYS A 38 -16.80 -14.08 5.48
N SER A 39 -17.62 -15.05 5.05
CA SER A 39 -17.37 -15.73 3.77
C SER A 39 -17.77 -14.82 2.59
N PRO A 40 -16.96 -14.71 1.51
CA PRO A 40 -17.30 -13.90 0.33
C PRO A 40 -18.50 -14.43 -0.46
N SER A 41 -19.00 -15.62 -0.12
CA SER A 41 -20.33 -16.07 -0.55
C SER A 41 -21.38 -15.30 0.25
N SER A 42 -21.63 -14.06 -0.17
CA SER A 42 -22.68 -13.21 0.37
C SER A 42 -24.00 -13.98 0.40
N GLN A 43 -24.39 -14.50 1.56
CA GLN A 43 -25.79 -14.79 1.80
C GLN A 43 -26.49 -13.45 1.61
N GLY A 44 -27.33 -13.39 0.58
CA GLY A 44 -27.91 -12.14 0.10
C GLY A 44 -28.50 -11.31 1.23
N PHE A 45 -28.39 -9.99 1.07
CA PHE A 45 -28.97 -8.98 1.93
C PHE A 45 -30.31 -9.44 2.55
N LYS A 46 -30.33 -9.68 3.87
CA LYS A 46 -31.55 -9.97 4.63
C LYS A 46 -32.15 -8.68 5.16
N GLY A 47 -32.71 -7.90 4.26
CA GLY A 47 -33.52 -6.72 4.59
C GLY A 47 -34.68 -6.58 3.62
N TYR A 48 -35.55 -5.58 3.83
CA TYR A 48 -36.55 -5.21 2.85
C TYR A 48 -35.85 -4.63 1.62
N SER A 49 -35.89 -5.37 0.50
CA SER A 49 -35.52 -4.83 -0.81
C SER A 49 -36.81 -4.40 -1.51
N PHE A 50 -36.98 -3.10 -1.76
CA PHE A 50 -38.11 -2.58 -2.54
C PHE A 50 -38.16 -3.14 -3.97
N LEU A 51 -37.05 -3.69 -4.45
CA LEU A 51 -36.89 -4.25 -5.78
C LEU A 51 -36.35 -5.67 -5.66
N THR A 52 -37.12 -6.65 -6.13
CA THR A 52 -36.68 -8.04 -6.15
C THR A 52 -35.72 -8.23 -7.35
N PRO A 53 -34.44 -8.56 -7.13
CA PRO A 53 -33.43 -8.59 -8.19
C PRO A 53 -33.67 -9.67 -9.25
N VAL A 54 -34.57 -10.63 -9.01
CA VAL A 54 -34.95 -11.70 -9.96
C VAL A 54 -35.66 -11.16 -11.20
N TYR A 55 -36.31 -9.99 -11.12
CA TYR A 55 -37.08 -9.42 -12.24
C TYR A 55 -36.33 -8.32 -13.00
N LEU A 56 -35.13 -7.95 -12.56
CA LEU A 56 -34.35 -6.88 -13.17
C LEU A 56 -33.52 -7.47 -14.32
N ARG A 57 -34.01 -7.28 -15.55
CA ARG A 57 -33.30 -7.66 -16.76
C ARG A 57 -32.05 -6.77 -16.88
N ARG A 58 -30.86 -7.39 -16.91
CA ARG A 58 -29.53 -6.74 -17.00
C ARG A 58 -29.42 -5.75 -18.17
N GLU A 59 -30.23 -5.94 -19.20
CA GLU A 59 -30.25 -5.15 -20.43
C GLU A 59 -31.26 -3.98 -20.41
N SER A 60 -32.00 -3.79 -19.31
CA SER A 60 -32.92 -2.66 -19.20
C SER A 60 -32.14 -1.34 -19.03
N SER A 61 -32.63 -0.27 -19.66
CA SER A 61 -32.03 1.07 -19.58
C SER A 61 -31.91 1.61 -18.15
N GLY A 62 -32.68 1.06 -17.20
CA GLY A 62 -32.63 1.41 -15.78
C GLY A 62 -31.65 0.57 -14.93
N PHE A 63 -31.01 -0.46 -15.48
CA PHE A 63 -30.08 -1.33 -14.75
C PHE A 63 -28.91 -0.58 -14.06
N PRO A 64 -28.32 0.48 -14.64
CA PRO A 64 -27.28 1.25 -13.97
C PRO A 64 -27.76 1.96 -12.69
N VAL A 65 -29.05 2.28 -12.58
CA VAL A 65 -29.67 2.91 -11.40
C VAL A 65 -29.88 1.89 -10.27
N LEU A 66 -29.85 0.60 -10.61
CA LEU A 66 -30.09 -0.52 -9.71
C LEU A 66 -28.80 -1.15 -9.17
N LEU A 67 -27.65 -0.66 -9.62
CA LEU A 67 -26.37 -1.01 -9.01
C LEU A 67 -26.42 -0.57 -7.54
N GLN A 68 -25.98 -1.45 -6.64
CA GLN A 68 -25.80 -1.08 -5.25
C GLN A 68 -24.89 0.13 -5.22
N PHE A 69 -25.23 1.18 -4.48
CA PHE A 69 -24.42 2.41 -4.41
C PHE A 69 -22.93 2.13 -4.17
N GLY A 70 -22.60 1.04 -3.46
CA GLY A 70 -21.22 0.58 -3.27
C GLY A 70 -20.48 0.12 -4.54
N ASP A 71 -21.17 -0.42 -5.55
CA ASP A 71 -20.55 -0.82 -6.82
C ASP A 71 -20.25 0.40 -7.70
N LEU A 72 -21.19 1.35 -7.75
CA LEU A 72 -20.98 2.64 -8.41
C LEU A 72 -19.85 3.43 -7.72
N TYR A 73 -19.86 3.49 -6.39
CA TYR A 73 -18.86 4.22 -5.62
C TYR A 73 -17.45 3.64 -5.82
N ARG A 74 -17.27 2.31 -5.73
CA ARG A 74 -15.97 1.67 -6.00
C ARG A 74 -15.50 1.91 -7.43
N HIS A 75 -16.41 1.85 -8.40
CA HIS A 75 -16.05 2.03 -9.80
C HIS A 75 -15.60 3.47 -10.13
N PHE A 76 -16.22 4.49 -9.53
CA PHE A 76 -15.93 5.89 -9.87
C PHE A 76 -14.99 6.60 -8.89
N VAL A 77 -15.06 6.30 -7.60
CA VAL A 77 -14.28 7.01 -6.57
C VAL A 77 -12.94 6.34 -6.32
N ASP A 78 -12.92 5.03 -6.06
CA ASP A 78 -11.65 4.31 -5.81
C ASP A 78 -10.75 4.28 -7.06
N SER A 79 -11.35 4.20 -8.27
CA SER A 79 -10.59 4.19 -9.53
C SER A 79 -9.77 5.46 -9.74
N THR A 80 -10.27 6.62 -9.32
CA THR A 80 -9.54 7.89 -9.46
C THR A 80 -8.36 7.98 -8.50
N ALA A 81 -8.53 7.57 -7.24
CA ALA A 81 -7.46 7.58 -6.25
C ALA A 81 -6.35 6.56 -6.58
N ILE A 82 -6.76 5.38 -7.05
CA ILE A 82 -5.82 4.35 -7.56
C ILE A 82 -5.04 4.91 -8.76
N ARG A 83 -5.74 5.50 -9.74
CA ARG A 83 -5.08 6.08 -10.92
C ARG A 83 -4.11 7.20 -10.58
N GLN A 84 -4.48 8.13 -9.70
CA GLN A 84 -3.59 9.22 -9.25
C GLN A 84 -2.31 8.69 -8.59
N LYS A 85 -2.43 7.61 -7.80
CA LYS A 85 -1.30 6.96 -7.15
C LYS A 85 -0.39 6.30 -8.18
N ASP A 86 -0.97 5.56 -9.12
CA ASP A 86 -0.22 4.84 -10.15
C ASP A 86 0.46 5.81 -11.12
N ASP A 87 -0.22 6.90 -11.51
CA ASP A 87 0.34 7.99 -12.32
C ASP A 87 1.53 8.66 -11.60
N ASN A 88 1.43 8.91 -10.30
CA ASN A 88 2.52 9.48 -9.51
C ASN A 88 3.73 8.53 -9.42
N ILE A 89 3.50 7.23 -9.24
CA ILE A 89 4.57 6.21 -9.23
C ILE A 89 5.26 6.16 -10.60
N TYR A 90 4.47 6.13 -11.67
CA TYR A 90 4.98 6.13 -13.03
C TYR A 90 5.83 7.36 -13.32
N GLU A 91 5.38 8.55 -12.88
CA GLU A 91 6.14 9.78 -13.06
C GLU A 91 7.51 9.71 -12.33
N TRP A 92 7.55 9.20 -11.10
CA TRP A 92 8.81 8.99 -10.38
C TRP A 92 9.74 8.00 -11.11
N MET A 93 9.18 6.92 -11.66
CA MET A 93 9.94 5.92 -12.41
C MET A 93 10.61 6.55 -13.63
N VAL A 94 9.85 7.29 -14.45
CA VAL A 94 10.38 8.01 -15.62
C VAL A 94 11.49 8.98 -15.22
N ARG A 95 11.35 9.67 -14.08
CA ARG A 95 12.38 10.61 -13.57
C ARG A 95 13.66 9.92 -13.12
N THR A 96 13.58 8.66 -12.73
CA THR A 96 14.77 7.85 -12.43
C THR A 96 15.33 7.11 -13.64
N CYS A 97 14.96 7.53 -14.86
CA CYS A 97 15.34 6.86 -16.10
C CYS A 97 15.01 5.35 -16.06
N GLU A 98 13.88 5.00 -15.44
CA GLU A 98 13.40 3.62 -15.28
C GLU A 98 14.36 2.69 -14.49
N ALA A 99 15.35 3.27 -13.80
CA ALA A 99 16.29 2.50 -12.98
C ALA A 99 15.69 1.99 -11.67
N ALA A 100 14.58 2.59 -11.22
CA ALA A 100 13.84 2.18 -10.03
C ALA A 100 12.55 1.46 -10.43
N ILE A 101 12.27 0.33 -9.78
CA ILE A 101 11.03 -0.43 -10.03
C ILE A 101 9.83 0.23 -9.32
N PRO A 102 8.61 0.16 -9.91
CA PRO A 102 7.40 0.77 -9.34
C PRO A 102 7.13 0.40 -7.88
N GLU A 103 7.36 -0.85 -7.49
CA GLU A 103 7.12 -1.37 -6.14
C GLU A 103 8.05 -0.70 -5.11
N ASP A 104 9.29 -0.47 -5.50
CA ASP A 104 10.29 0.19 -4.67
C ASP A 104 9.99 1.67 -4.49
N ILE A 105 9.54 2.34 -5.55
CA ILE A 105 9.05 3.72 -5.48
C ILE A 105 7.85 3.79 -4.55
N HIS A 106 6.89 2.89 -4.71
CA HIS A 106 5.71 2.85 -3.86
C HIS A 106 6.09 2.66 -2.38
N ARG A 107 7.06 1.79 -2.09
CA ARG A 107 7.56 1.56 -0.73
C ARG A 107 8.13 2.85 -0.12
N VAL A 108 9.00 3.56 -0.85
CA VAL A 108 9.63 4.79 -0.32
C VAL A 108 8.62 5.94 -0.20
N VAL A 109 7.79 6.15 -1.23
CA VAL A 109 6.89 7.31 -1.29
C VAL A 109 5.71 7.17 -0.34
N TYR A 110 5.12 5.97 -0.22
CA TYR A 110 3.86 5.79 0.51
C TYR A 110 3.98 4.98 1.80
N LYS A 111 5.03 4.16 1.98
CA LYS A 111 5.13 3.24 3.13
C LYS A 111 6.25 3.59 4.11
N SER A 112 7.28 4.33 3.71
CA SER A 112 8.34 4.75 4.62
C SER A 112 7.83 5.70 5.70
N SER A 113 8.41 5.59 6.90
CA SER A 113 8.20 6.54 8.00
C SER A 113 8.97 7.84 7.75
N LEU A 114 8.60 8.91 8.46
CA LEU A 114 9.34 10.17 8.43
C LEU A 114 10.81 9.98 8.82
N GLU A 115 11.07 9.25 9.90
CA GLU A 115 12.42 8.91 10.38
C GLU A 115 13.25 8.20 9.30
N ASN A 116 12.68 7.20 8.61
CA ASN A 116 13.39 6.50 7.54
C ASN A 116 13.70 7.42 6.35
N LEU A 117 12.84 8.39 6.04
CA LEU A 117 13.08 9.38 4.99
C LEU A 117 14.15 10.41 5.40
N GLU A 118 14.20 10.81 6.67
CA GLU A 118 15.26 11.68 7.21
C GLU A 118 16.62 10.98 7.23
N LEU A 119 16.66 9.70 7.61
CA LEU A 119 17.86 8.88 7.52
C LEU A 119 18.30 8.68 6.06
N LEU A 120 17.35 8.45 5.15
CA LEU A 120 17.63 8.39 3.71
C LEU A 120 18.26 9.69 3.23
N ARG A 121 17.64 10.84 3.54
CA ARG A 121 18.17 12.17 3.22
C ARG A 121 19.60 12.36 3.73
N THR A 122 19.85 12.00 4.98
CA THR A 122 21.19 12.11 5.59
C THR A 122 22.20 11.19 4.90
N SER A 123 21.79 9.98 4.50
CA SER A 123 22.64 9.05 3.75
C SER A 123 22.97 9.50 2.32
N ILE A 124 22.13 10.37 1.72
CA ILE A 124 22.37 10.97 0.40
C ILE A 124 23.38 12.12 0.49
N LEU A 125 23.31 12.90 1.57
CA LEU A 125 24.27 13.98 1.89
C LEU A 125 25.64 13.42 2.25
N SER A 126 25.68 12.36 3.07
CA SER A 126 26.90 11.79 3.62
C SER A 126 27.39 10.59 2.81
N LYS A 127 28.52 10.71 2.12
CA LYS A 127 29.11 9.62 1.31
C LYS A 127 29.32 8.33 2.10
N ASN A 128 29.74 8.45 3.37
CA ASN A 128 30.12 7.31 4.20
C ASN A 128 28.96 6.68 4.98
N MET A 129 27.78 7.33 5.00
CA MET A 129 26.64 6.82 5.74
C MET A 129 25.87 5.82 4.87
N PRO A 130 25.70 4.54 5.28
CA PRO A 130 24.92 3.56 4.51
C PRO A 130 23.44 3.96 4.42
N LEU A 131 22.72 3.34 3.49
CA LEU A 131 21.26 3.49 3.43
C LEU A 131 20.63 2.94 4.72
N PRO A 132 19.44 3.43 5.13
CA PRO A 132 18.67 2.83 6.20
C PRO A 132 18.42 1.34 5.93
N TYR A 133 18.43 0.52 6.98
CA TYR A 133 18.31 -0.94 6.84
C TYR A 133 17.11 -1.35 5.97
N GLU A 134 15.94 -0.77 6.23
CA GLU A 134 14.70 -1.03 5.48
C GLU A 134 14.75 -0.67 3.99
N LEU A 135 15.68 0.20 3.59
CA LEU A 135 15.81 0.75 2.24
C LEU A 135 17.07 0.28 1.51
N THR A 136 17.92 -0.54 2.15
CA THR A 136 19.17 -1.05 1.56
C THR A 136 18.92 -1.82 0.25
N GLY A 137 17.85 -2.62 0.22
CA GLY A 137 17.43 -3.40 -0.94
C GLY A 137 16.69 -2.62 -2.02
N ASN A 138 16.26 -1.40 -1.73
CA ASN A 138 15.34 -0.63 -2.56
C ASN A 138 16.08 0.11 -3.69
N SER A 139 15.69 -0.19 -4.94
CA SER A 139 16.28 0.40 -6.16
C SER A 139 16.15 1.92 -6.21
N PHE A 140 14.99 2.47 -5.81
CA PHE A 140 14.75 3.91 -5.76
C PHE A 140 15.65 4.63 -4.76
N ALA A 141 15.72 4.14 -3.51
CA ALA A 141 16.60 4.71 -2.48
C ALA A 141 18.08 4.66 -2.90
N ARG A 142 18.50 3.55 -3.52
CA ARG A 142 19.86 3.39 -4.06
C ARG A 142 20.15 4.35 -5.21
N TYR A 143 19.18 4.55 -6.10
CA TYR A 143 19.28 5.53 -7.18
C TYR A 143 19.47 6.95 -6.63
N LEU A 144 18.61 7.37 -5.69
CA LEU A 144 18.68 8.71 -5.08
C LEU A 144 20.04 8.98 -4.43
N LYS A 145 20.59 7.98 -3.72
CA LYS A 145 21.91 8.09 -3.11
C LYS A 145 23.04 8.13 -4.14
N ARG A 146 23.01 7.24 -5.14
CA ARG A 146 24.04 7.18 -6.19
C ARG A 146 24.13 8.48 -6.98
N HIS A 147 22.99 9.10 -7.26
CA HIS A 147 22.90 10.32 -8.07
C HIS A 147 22.82 11.60 -7.24
N HIS A 148 23.02 11.53 -5.91
CA HIS A 148 22.95 12.66 -4.99
C HIS A 148 21.69 13.53 -5.17
N CYS A 149 20.53 12.89 -5.30
CA CYS A 149 19.24 13.54 -5.54
C CYS A 149 18.68 14.22 -4.28
N ILE A 150 19.39 15.21 -3.74
CA ILE A 150 19.07 15.83 -2.45
C ILE A 150 17.70 16.54 -2.44
N GLN A 151 17.39 17.32 -3.48
CA GLN A 151 16.09 18.01 -3.59
C GLN A 151 14.90 17.04 -3.58
N THR A 152 15.08 15.82 -4.10
CA THR A 152 14.04 14.80 -4.05
C THR A 152 13.87 14.28 -2.63
N ALA A 153 14.96 14.01 -1.92
CA ALA A 153 14.91 13.58 -0.54
C ALA A 153 14.32 14.66 0.39
N ASP A 154 14.70 15.92 0.21
CA ASP A 154 14.12 17.08 0.90
C ASP A 154 12.60 17.13 0.70
N TYR A 155 12.15 17.01 -0.56
CA TYR A 155 10.73 17.01 -0.89
C TYR A 155 9.99 15.82 -0.25
N LEU A 156 10.57 14.61 -0.26
CA LEU A 156 9.91 13.44 0.33
C LEU A 156 9.71 13.61 1.84
N VAL A 157 10.72 14.16 2.55
CA VAL A 157 10.60 14.48 3.98
C VAL A 157 9.51 15.53 4.21
N PHE A 158 9.51 16.61 3.44
CA PHE A 158 8.48 17.66 3.54
C PHE A 158 7.07 17.12 3.27
N ALA A 159 6.89 16.38 2.18
CA ALA A 159 5.61 15.77 1.83
C ALA A 159 5.12 14.82 2.94
N LYS A 160 6.02 14.06 3.57
CA LYS A 160 5.68 13.18 4.68
C LYS A 160 5.22 13.94 5.93
N ARG A 161 5.82 15.09 6.22
CA ARG A 161 5.38 15.99 7.31
C ARG A 161 4.00 16.61 7.04
N CYS A 162 3.61 16.78 5.77
CA CYS A 162 2.29 17.29 5.41
C CYS A 162 1.17 16.26 5.67
N GLU A 163 1.44 14.95 5.51
CA GLU A 163 0.43 13.88 5.54
C GLU A 163 -0.52 13.91 6.76
N PRO A 164 -0.04 14.06 8.01
CA PRO A 164 -0.91 14.06 9.19
C PRO A 164 -1.99 15.14 9.16
N HIS A 165 -1.79 16.23 8.42
CA HIS A 165 -2.71 17.36 8.36
C HIS A 165 -3.80 17.21 7.29
N VAL A 166 -3.54 16.40 6.27
CA VAL A 166 -4.36 16.33 5.03
C VAL A 166 -5.01 14.97 4.81
N LEU A 167 -4.62 13.94 5.56
CA LEU A 167 -5.29 12.65 5.51
C LEU A 167 -6.70 12.75 6.11
N PRO A 168 -7.71 12.11 5.49
CA PRO A 168 -9.06 12.05 6.05
C PRO A 168 -9.02 11.34 7.41
N SER A 169 -9.80 11.85 8.37
CA SER A 169 -10.21 11.08 9.55
C SER A 169 -11.21 10.00 9.14
N GLY A 170 -11.59 9.11 10.07
CA GLY A 170 -12.70 8.18 9.81
C GLY A 170 -13.90 8.93 9.22
N ALA A 171 -14.66 8.27 8.34
CA ALA A 171 -15.71 8.90 7.53
C ALA A 171 -16.79 9.66 8.34
N TRP A 172 -16.83 9.43 9.65
CA TRP A 172 -17.80 9.99 10.59
C TRP A 172 -17.17 10.85 11.70
N GLU A 173 -15.86 11.12 11.62
CA GLU A 173 -15.12 11.89 12.64
C GLU A 173 -14.70 13.25 12.11
N GLU A 174 -15.04 14.32 12.84
CA GLU A 174 -14.45 15.63 12.60
C GLU A 174 -13.00 15.66 13.09
N LYS A 175 -12.06 15.68 12.15
CA LYS A 175 -10.65 15.88 12.49
C LYS A 175 -10.44 17.29 13.02
N LYS A 176 -10.08 17.42 14.30
CA LYS A 176 -9.56 18.69 14.83
C LYS A 176 -8.20 18.97 14.18
N ARG A 177 -8.20 19.85 13.18
CA ARG A 177 -6.98 20.20 12.43
C ARG A 177 -6.16 21.21 13.22
N ASN A 178 -4.85 20.98 13.27
CA ASN A 178 -3.90 21.94 13.84
C ASN A 178 -3.55 22.97 12.77
N VAL A 179 -4.33 24.06 12.71
CA VAL A 179 -4.15 25.16 11.74
C VAL A 179 -2.78 25.82 11.88
N PRO A 180 -2.30 26.19 13.09
CA PRO A 180 -0.97 26.77 13.23
C PRO A 180 0.16 25.90 12.67
N ALA A 181 0.08 24.57 12.86
CA ALA A 181 1.08 23.67 12.29
C ALA A 181 1.00 23.59 10.75
N MET A 182 -0.20 23.72 10.17
CA MET A 182 -0.35 23.77 8.71
C MET A 182 0.18 25.09 8.14
N GLU A 183 -0.07 26.22 8.80
CA GLU A 183 0.46 27.54 8.42
C GLU A 183 1.99 27.55 8.44
N ALA A 184 2.62 27.01 9.48
CA ALA A 184 4.07 26.87 9.55
C ALA A 184 4.64 26.02 8.39
N LEU A 185 3.96 24.93 8.03
CA LEU A 185 4.34 24.10 6.88
C LEU A 185 4.11 24.80 5.53
N ILE A 186 3.10 25.68 5.43
CA ILE A 186 2.85 26.50 4.24
C ILE A 186 3.99 27.50 4.05
N GLU A 187 4.38 28.22 5.11
CA GLU A 187 5.49 29.17 5.07
C GLU A 187 6.81 28.48 4.68
N GLU A 188 7.16 27.37 5.34
CA GLU A 188 8.33 26.55 4.98
C GLU A 188 8.24 26.06 3.53
N GLY A 189 7.06 25.60 3.11
CA GLY A 189 6.82 25.13 1.75
C GLY A 189 7.06 26.21 0.69
N ILE A 190 6.67 27.46 0.96
CA ILE A 190 6.90 28.60 0.07
C ILE A 190 8.40 28.86 -0.08
N GLU A 191 9.17 28.84 1.01
CA GLU A 191 10.63 28.97 0.96
C GLU A 191 11.28 27.84 0.13
N LEU A 192 10.87 26.59 0.38
CA LEU A 192 11.33 25.42 -0.37
C LEU A 192 10.95 25.48 -1.86
N PHE A 193 9.76 26.00 -2.18
CA PHE A 193 9.29 26.20 -3.54
C PHE A 193 10.18 27.21 -4.30
N VAL A 194 10.54 28.32 -3.66
CA VAL A 194 11.43 29.35 -4.25
C VAL A 194 12.85 28.81 -4.41
N ALA A 195 13.35 28.03 -3.44
CA ALA A 195 14.68 27.45 -3.47
C ALA A 195 14.85 26.27 -4.46
N ALA A 196 13.77 25.59 -4.82
CA ALA A 196 13.82 24.42 -5.70
C ALA A 196 14.22 24.78 -7.14
N SER A 197 15.33 24.21 -7.61
CA SER A 197 15.78 24.41 -9.00
C SER A 197 15.07 23.51 -10.02
N SER A 198 14.68 22.30 -9.62
CA SER A 198 13.94 21.38 -10.49
C SER A 198 12.49 21.81 -10.64
N HIS A 199 12.05 22.05 -11.88
CA HIS A 199 10.66 22.41 -12.19
C HIS A 199 9.64 21.40 -11.63
N ASN A 200 9.98 20.10 -11.66
CA ASN A 200 9.13 19.05 -11.15
C ASN A 200 8.98 19.09 -9.63
N ILE A 201 10.10 19.21 -8.92
CA ILE A 201 10.09 19.32 -7.46
C ILE A 201 9.35 20.59 -7.02
N ARG A 202 9.55 21.69 -7.75
CA ARG A 202 8.82 22.94 -7.52
C ARG A 202 7.31 22.77 -7.68
N LEU A 203 6.84 22.10 -8.73
CA LEU A 203 5.41 21.80 -8.91
C LEU A 203 4.86 20.95 -7.75
N ARG A 204 5.65 19.98 -7.27
CA ARG A 204 5.26 19.13 -6.15
C ARG A 204 5.17 19.90 -4.82
N TYR A 205 6.07 20.84 -4.56
CA TYR A 205 5.92 21.77 -3.42
C TYR A 205 4.64 22.60 -3.55
N ALA A 206 4.38 23.20 -4.72
CA ALA A 206 3.15 23.97 -4.96
C ALA A 206 1.89 23.15 -4.68
N TYR A 207 1.86 21.89 -5.11
CA TYR A 207 0.75 20.99 -4.81
C TYR A 207 0.54 20.80 -3.29
N GLN A 208 1.61 20.54 -2.53
CA GLN A 208 1.49 20.36 -1.07
C GLN A 208 1.04 21.65 -0.37
N ILE A 209 1.54 22.82 -0.81
CA ILE A 209 1.15 24.12 -0.26
C ILE A 209 -0.34 24.38 -0.49
N VAL A 210 -0.81 24.23 -1.74
CA VAL A 210 -2.22 24.42 -2.09
C VAL A 210 -3.10 23.42 -1.33
N ARG A 211 -2.66 22.18 -1.21
CA ARG A 211 -3.35 21.16 -0.43
C ARG A 211 -3.43 21.57 1.04
N LEU A 212 -2.34 21.96 1.68
CA LEU A 212 -2.37 22.42 3.07
C LEU A 212 -3.31 23.63 3.25
N ALA A 213 -3.23 24.63 2.37
CA ALA A 213 -4.08 25.82 2.42
C ALA A 213 -5.58 25.48 2.30
N HIS A 214 -5.92 24.58 1.37
CA HIS A 214 -7.29 24.07 1.23
C HIS A 214 -7.77 23.41 2.52
N TYR A 215 -6.92 22.58 3.16
CA TYR A 215 -7.29 21.91 4.40
C TYR A 215 -7.28 22.84 5.63
N ALA A 216 -6.49 23.92 5.61
CA ALA A 216 -6.44 24.94 6.64
C ALA A 216 -7.63 25.92 6.56
N LYS A 217 -8.41 25.91 5.46
CA LYS A 217 -9.47 26.90 5.15
C LYS A 217 -8.92 28.33 5.09
N VAL A 218 -7.70 28.49 4.61
CA VAL A 218 -7.02 29.79 4.45
C VAL A 218 -7.35 30.40 3.06
N VAL A 219 -8.48 30.00 2.46
CA VAL A 219 -8.91 30.42 1.11
C VAL A 219 -10.34 30.94 1.17
#